data_AF-A0A7V2ALE4-F1
#
_entry.id   AF-A0A7V2ALE4-F1
#
_cell.length_a   1.000
_cell.length_b   1.000
_cell.length_c   1.000
_cell.angle_alpha   90.00
_cell.angle_beta   90.00
_cell.angle_gamma   90.00
#
_symmetry.space_group_name_H-M   'P 1'
#
loop_
_entity.id
_entity.type
_entity.pdbx_description
1 polymer ?
#
loop_
_entity_poly.entity_id
_entity_poly.type
_entity_poly.pdbx_seq_one_letter_code
_entity_poly.pdbx_strand_id
1 'polypeptide(L)'
;MTIHNSALVRAFVVFILLLGFSGLATAAGDGLIVKDSAFGVAKTIDRLGMALERKGIKVFKRINHGKGAASIGMELGEAEVLIFGTPKIGTPLMQSNAMIGLDLPLKVLVWKAADGKVKLAYT
;
A
#
# COMPACT_ATOMS: atom_id res chain seq x y z
N MET A 1 -34.12 53.21 -25.22
CA MET A 1 -35.09 52.13 -25.48
C MET A 1 -34.33 50.81 -25.30
N THR A 2 -34.24 50.29 -24.06
CA THR A 2 -35.07 49.14 -23.57
C THR A 2 -34.81 47.89 -24.45
N ILE A 3 -34.37 46.70 -24.02
CA ILE A 3 -34.46 45.95 -22.75
C ILE A 3 -33.34 44.88 -22.71
N HIS A 4 -32.96 44.52 -21.47
CA HIS A 4 -32.31 43.31 -20.94
C HIS A 4 -31.83 42.19 -21.88
N ASN A 5 -30.62 41.66 -21.60
CA ASN A 5 -30.52 40.23 -21.31
C ASN A 5 -29.33 39.77 -20.44
N SER A 6 -28.91 40.57 -19.44
CA SER A 6 -27.84 40.16 -18.51
C SER A 6 -28.29 39.11 -17.48
N ALA A 7 -29.60 38.91 -17.31
CA ALA A 7 -30.16 37.88 -16.44
C ALA A 7 -29.98 36.46 -17.02
N LEU A 8 -30.13 36.29 -18.34
CA LEU A 8 -29.96 35.01 -19.02
C LEU A 8 -28.50 34.55 -19.07
N VAL A 9 -27.55 35.47 -19.24
CA VAL A 9 -26.11 35.17 -19.18
C VAL A 9 -25.67 34.80 -17.76
N ARG A 10 -26.20 35.48 -16.73
CA ARG A 10 -25.91 35.15 -15.32
C ARG A 10 -26.53 33.82 -14.89
N ALA A 11 -27.73 33.50 -15.36
CA ALA A 11 -28.38 32.21 -15.09
C ALA A 11 -27.59 31.03 -15.69
N PHE A 12 -26.96 31.22 -16.84
CA PHE A 12 -26.14 30.19 -17.49
C PHE A 12 -24.81 29.92 -16.76
N VAL A 13 -24.18 30.96 -16.21
CA VAL A 13 -22.94 30.83 -15.42
C VAL A 13 -23.19 30.17 -14.06
N VAL A 14 -24.34 30.44 -13.43
CA VAL A 14 -24.71 29.80 -12.15
C VAL A 14 -25.09 28.32 -12.34
N PHE A 15 -25.66 27.94 -13.48
CA PHE A 15 -26.01 26.54 -13.76
C PHE A 15 -24.78 25.64 -13.98
N ILE A 16 -23.69 26.18 -14.54
CA ILE A 16 -22.42 25.44 -14.73
C ILE A 16 -21.65 25.28 -13.40
N LEU A 17 -21.85 26.18 -12.43
CA LEU A 17 -21.22 26.09 -11.11
C LEU A 17 -21.87 25.05 -10.17
N LEU A 18 -23.12 24.66 -10.43
CA LEU A 18 -23.86 23.68 -9.60
C LEU A 18 -23.66 22.22 -10.03
N LEU A 19 -23.04 21.96 -11.19
CA LEU A 19 -22.78 20.61 -11.71
C LEU A 19 -21.34 20.12 -11.43
N GLY A 20 -20.46 20.96 -10.88
CA GLY A 20 -19.05 20.64 -10.65
C GLY A 20 -18.72 19.99 -9.30
N PHE A 21 -19.70 19.81 -8.41
CA PHE A 21 -19.48 19.23 -7.08
C PHE A 21 -20.16 17.86 -6.93
N SER A 22 -20.04 17.02 -7.96
CA SER A 22 -20.24 15.58 -7.79
C SER A 22 -19.10 15.08 -6.91
N GLY A 23 -19.43 14.67 -5.69
CA GLY A 23 -18.47 14.40 -4.63
C GLY A 23 -17.29 13.54 -5.08
N LEU A 24 -16.07 14.00 -4.76
CA LEU A 24 -14.98 13.09 -4.47
C LEU A 24 -15.37 12.29 -3.23
N ALA A 25 -16.14 11.23 -3.42
CA ALA A 25 -16.06 10.07 -2.55
C ALA A 25 -14.63 9.53 -2.72
N THR A 26 -13.71 10.04 -1.90
CA THR A 26 -12.39 9.42 -1.76
C THR A 26 -12.62 8.00 -1.28
N ALA A 27 -12.03 7.07 -2.03
CA ALA A 27 -12.16 5.63 -1.95
C ALA A 27 -12.20 5.09 -0.51
N ALA A 28 -13.07 4.10 -0.29
CA ALA A 28 -12.80 3.09 0.72
C ALA A 28 -11.39 2.53 0.44
N GLY A 29 -10.47 2.71 1.39
CA GLY A 29 -9.07 2.31 1.22
C GLY A 29 -8.97 0.88 0.71
N ASP A 30 -8.17 0.71 -0.33
CA ASP A 30 -7.93 -0.44 -1.20
C ASP A 30 -7.28 -1.65 -0.48
N GLY A 31 -7.56 -1.82 0.81
CA GLY A 31 -6.98 -2.84 1.69
C GLY A 31 -5.52 -2.60 2.05
N LEU A 32 -4.81 -1.73 1.32
CA LEU A 32 -3.42 -1.40 1.54
C LEU A 32 -3.24 -0.53 2.79
N ILE A 33 -2.49 -1.03 3.76
CA ILE A 33 -2.08 -0.28 4.94
C ILE A 33 -0.62 0.11 4.78
N VAL A 34 -0.33 1.42 4.91
CA VAL A 34 1.03 1.97 4.91
C VAL A 34 1.32 2.65 6.25
N LYS A 35 2.49 2.36 6.84
CA LYS A 35 2.95 3.00 8.09
C LYS A 35 4.37 3.55 7.93
N ASP A 36 4.63 4.73 8.49
CA ASP A 36 5.98 5.27 8.61
C ASP A 36 6.77 4.51 9.68
N SER A 37 8.06 4.29 9.45
CA SER A 37 9.02 3.75 10.42
C SER A 37 10.01 4.81 10.84
N ALA A 38 10.35 4.82 12.13
CA ALA A 38 11.41 5.67 12.68
C ALA A 38 12.83 5.11 12.46
N PHE A 39 12.97 3.97 11.78
CA PHE A 39 14.24 3.28 11.55
C PHE A 39 14.53 3.11 10.05
N GLY A 40 15.80 2.88 9.69
CA GLY A 40 16.21 2.47 8.34
C GLY A 40 15.52 1.16 7.87
N VAL A 41 15.58 0.86 6.58
CA VAL A 41 14.89 -0.32 5.99
C VAL A 41 15.35 -1.62 6.66
N ALA A 42 16.66 -1.86 6.70
CA ALA A 42 17.23 -3.07 7.30
C ALA A 42 16.81 -3.27 8.77
N LYS A 43 16.93 -2.22 9.59
CA LYS A 43 16.55 -2.26 11.01
C LYS A 43 15.05 -2.45 11.20
N THR A 44 14.22 -1.86 10.33
CA THR A 44 12.76 -2.01 10.38
C THR A 44 12.35 -3.45 10.10
N ILE A 45 12.87 -4.05 9.01
CA ILE A 45 12.51 -5.41 8.63
C ILE A 45 13.09 -6.46 9.60
N ASP A 46 14.27 -6.22 10.18
CA ASP A 46 14.85 -7.05 11.26
C ASP A 46 13.94 -7.07 12.50
N ARG A 47 13.51 -5.88 12.95
CA ARG A 47 12.62 -5.74 14.11
C ARG A 47 11.28 -6.42 13.87
N LEU A 48 10.73 -6.30 12.67
CA LEU A 48 9.51 -7.00 12.28
C LEU A 48 9.70 -8.52 12.33
N GLY A 49 10.75 -9.05 11.72
CA GLY A 49 11.08 -10.48 11.74
C GLY A 49 11.19 -11.02 13.16
N MET A 50 11.99 -10.37 14.01
CA MET A 50 12.13 -10.75 15.42
C MET A 50 10.80 -10.67 16.19
N ALA A 51 9.94 -9.69 15.89
CA ALA A 51 8.63 -9.58 16.53
C ALA A 51 7.68 -10.71 16.11
N LEU A 52 7.72 -11.13 14.84
CA LEU A 52 6.95 -12.26 14.32
C LEU A 52 7.42 -13.57 14.95
N GLU A 53 8.73 -13.82 14.95
CA GLU A 53 9.31 -15.06 15.49
C GLU A 53 9.03 -15.23 16.99
N ARG A 54 9.14 -14.15 17.78
CA ARG A 54 8.75 -14.17 19.21
C ARG A 54 7.28 -14.51 19.45
N LYS A 55 6.42 -14.29 18.45
CA LYS A 55 5.00 -14.67 18.50
C LYS A 55 4.75 -16.07 17.93
N GLY A 56 5.80 -16.84 17.64
CA GLY A 56 5.68 -18.17 17.02
C GLY A 56 5.25 -18.13 15.55
N ILE A 57 5.37 -16.96 14.89
CA ILE A 57 5.09 -16.81 13.47
C ILE A 57 6.38 -17.04 12.70
N LYS A 58 6.37 -17.97 11.76
CA LYS A 58 7.57 -18.32 10.99
C LYS A 58 7.83 -17.27 9.91
N VAL A 59 9.05 -16.76 9.86
CA VAL A 59 9.58 -16.06 8.70
C VAL A 59 10.03 -17.11 7.68
N PHE A 60 9.40 -17.14 6.52
CA PHE A 60 9.75 -18.08 5.44
C PHE A 60 10.90 -17.56 4.60
N LYS A 61 10.85 -16.26 4.25
CA LYS A 61 11.84 -15.65 3.37
C LYS A 61 11.94 -14.16 3.64
N ARG A 62 13.15 -13.65 3.45
CA ARG A 62 13.41 -12.24 3.23
C ARG A 62 13.98 -12.06 1.83
N ILE A 63 13.45 -11.09 1.10
CA ILE A 63 13.87 -10.77 -0.27
C ILE A 63 14.35 -9.34 -0.28
N ASN A 64 15.58 -9.11 -0.73
CA ASN A 64 16.14 -7.77 -0.88
C ASN A 64 16.07 -7.35 -2.35
N HIS A 65 15.07 -6.53 -2.69
CA HIS A 65 14.86 -6.08 -4.07
C HIS A 65 15.95 -5.13 -4.54
N GLY A 66 16.50 -4.30 -3.64
CA GLY A 66 17.64 -3.43 -3.96
C GLY A 66 18.87 -4.23 -4.42
N LYS A 67 19.21 -5.29 -3.70
CA LYS A 67 20.26 -6.25 -4.10
C LYS A 67 19.91 -7.00 -5.39
N GLY A 68 18.64 -7.36 -5.57
CA GLY A 68 18.16 -7.97 -6.80
C GLY A 68 18.40 -7.09 -8.03
N ALA A 69 18.00 -5.81 -7.95
CA ALA A 69 18.26 -4.84 -9.01
C ALA A 69 19.77 -4.63 -9.25
N ALA A 70 20.56 -4.48 -8.18
CA ALA A 70 22.00 -4.29 -8.29
C ALA A 70 22.70 -5.46 -9.00
N SER A 71 22.19 -6.69 -8.83
CA SER A 71 22.76 -7.89 -9.48
C SER A 71 22.67 -7.88 -11.00
N ILE A 72 21.80 -7.05 -11.57
CA ILE A 72 21.64 -6.85 -13.02
C ILE A 72 22.07 -5.44 -13.47
N GLY A 73 22.82 -4.72 -12.63
CA GLY A 73 23.30 -3.38 -12.94
C GLY A 73 22.25 -2.27 -12.89
N MET A 74 21.10 -2.51 -12.23
CA MET A 74 20.05 -1.52 -12.05
C MET A 74 20.00 -0.99 -10.62
N GLU A 75 19.57 0.26 -10.45
CA GLU A 75 19.33 0.87 -9.14
C GLU A 75 17.83 0.93 -8.83
N LEU A 76 17.45 0.47 -7.63
CA LEU A 76 16.10 0.56 -7.09
C LEU A 76 16.03 1.33 -5.76
N GLY A 77 17.15 1.41 -5.03
CA GLY A 77 17.19 1.89 -3.65
C GLY A 77 16.90 0.79 -2.61
N GLU A 78 16.75 1.20 -1.36
CA GLU A 78 16.49 0.29 -0.24
C GLU A 78 15.04 -0.20 -0.25
N ALA A 79 14.83 -1.47 -0.62
CA ALA A 79 13.53 -2.12 -0.58
C ALA A 79 13.68 -3.62 -0.26
N GLU A 80 12.94 -4.09 0.74
CA GLU A 80 12.98 -5.48 1.20
C GLU A 80 11.56 -5.99 1.53
N VAL A 81 11.28 -7.24 1.17
CA VAL A 81 10.02 -7.93 1.52
C VAL A 81 10.30 -9.03 2.54
N LEU A 82 9.46 -9.09 3.57
CA LEU A 82 9.41 -10.21 4.51
C LEU A 82 8.19 -11.06 4.22
N ILE A 83 8.39 -12.35 4.03
CA ILE A 83 7.36 -13.35 3.77
C ILE A 83 7.25 -14.27 4.98
N PHE A 84 6.06 -14.39 5.56
CA PHE A 84 5.86 -15.06 6.85
C PHE A 84 4.45 -15.64 7.00
N GLY A 85 4.27 -16.52 7.99
CA GLY A 85 2.96 -17.08 8.30
C GLY A 85 2.99 -18.22 9.31
N THR A 86 1.84 -18.83 9.54
CA THR A 86 1.72 -20.01 10.39
C THR A 86 0.85 -21.08 9.70
N PRO A 87 1.33 -22.33 9.56
CA PRO A 87 0.51 -23.42 9.01
C PRO A 87 -0.79 -23.65 9.79
N LYS A 88 -0.76 -23.41 11.13
CA LYS A 88 -1.94 -23.51 12.00
C LYS A 88 -3.11 -22.62 11.55
N ILE A 89 -2.81 -21.48 10.92
CA ILE A 89 -3.83 -20.56 10.36
C ILE A 89 -4.03 -20.82 8.87
N GLY A 90 -2.94 -20.97 8.11
CA GLY A 90 -3.02 -21.06 6.64
C GLY A 90 -3.60 -22.37 6.12
N THR A 91 -3.32 -23.51 6.76
CA THR A 91 -3.77 -24.82 6.27
C THR A 91 -5.29 -24.98 6.31
N PRO A 92 -6.01 -24.64 7.40
CA PRO A 92 -7.47 -24.67 7.41
C PRO A 92 -8.09 -23.78 6.32
N LEU A 93 -7.50 -22.61 6.04
CA LEU A 93 -7.95 -21.73 4.97
C LEU A 93 -7.79 -22.40 3.60
N MET A 94 -6.63 -23.00 3.31
CA MET A 94 -6.41 -23.73 2.06
C MET A 94 -7.27 -25.00 1.93
N GLN A 95 -7.61 -25.66 3.04
CA GLN A 95 -8.56 -26.77 3.03
C GLN A 95 -9.98 -26.32 2.66
N SER A 96 -10.39 -25.14 3.11
CA SER A 96 -11.70 -24.57 2.75
C SER A 96 -11.74 -24.04 1.31
N ASN A 97 -10.63 -23.48 0.83
CA ASN A 97 -10.47 -22.98 -0.52
C ASN A 97 -8.98 -22.96 -0.90
N ALA A 98 -8.54 -23.90 -1.74
CA ALA A 98 -7.15 -24.00 -2.14
C ALA A 98 -6.62 -22.75 -2.86
N MET A 99 -7.49 -21.98 -3.54
CA MET A 99 -7.08 -20.79 -4.31
C MET A 99 -6.55 -19.67 -3.40
N ILE A 100 -6.85 -19.66 -2.10
CA ILE A 100 -6.26 -18.70 -1.16
C ILE A 100 -4.74 -18.86 -1.03
N GLY A 101 -4.18 -19.99 -1.50
CA GLY A 101 -2.73 -20.17 -1.64
C GLY A 101 -2.05 -19.18 -2.58
N LEU A 102 -2.78 -18.42 -3.41
CA LEU A 102 -2.22 -17.31 -4.19
C LEU A 102 -1.90 -16.09 -3.33
N ASP A 103 -2.66 -15.88 -2.25
CA ASP A 103 -2.50 -14.75 -1.32
C ASP A 103 -1.64 -15.10 -0.12
N LEU A 104 -1.49 -16.40 0.17
CA LEU A 104 -0.62 -16.93 1.22
C LEU A 104 0.75 -17.35 0.66
N PRO A 105 1.82 -17.29 1.46
CA PRO A 105 1.94 -16.68 2.79
C PRO A 105 1.85 -15.14 2.78
N LEU A 106 1.64 -14.56 3.96
CA LEU A 106 1.57 -13.10 4.13
C LEU A 106 2.92 -12.43 3.84
N LYS A 107 2.85 -11.16 3.45
CA LYS A 107 4.01 -10.35 3.08
C LYS A 107 3.92 -8.92 3.63
N VAL A 108 5.07 -8.38 4.02
CA VAL A 108 5.24 -6.94 4.33
C VAL A 108 6.40 -6.42 3.50
N LEU A 109 6.18 -5.33 2.76
CA LEU A 109 7.24 -4.58 2.08
C LEU A 109 7.74 -3.48 3.02
N VAL A 110 9.05 -3.32 3.11
CA VAL A 110 9.70 -2.17 3.77
C VAL A 110 10.61 -1.49 2.75
N TRP A 111 10.47 -0.18 2.59
CA TRP A 111 11.28 0.57 1.62
C TRP A 111 11.54 2.00 2.08
N LYS A 112 12.57 2.61 1.49
CA LYS A 112 12.81 4.05 1.58
C LYS A 112 12.07 4.75 0.44
N ALA A 113 11.10 5.57 0.77
CA ALA A 113 10.32 6.34 -0.18
C ALA A 113 11.08 7.57 -0.70
N ALA A 114 10.56 8.19 -1.76
CA ALA A 114 11.18 9.36 -2.40
C ALA A 114 11.26 10.58 -1.47
N ASP A 115 10.37 10.69 -0.49
CA ASP A 115 10.39 11.71 0.56
C ASP A 115 11.47 11.45 1.64
N GLY A 116 12.28 10.40 1.46
CA GLY A 116 13.34 9.98 2.39
C GLY A 116 12.83 9.17 3.58
N LYS A 117 11.52 9.04 3.78
CA LYS A 117 10.95 8.26 4.88
C LYS A 117 11.04 6.77 4.61
N VAL A 118 11.21 5.99 5.66
CA VAL A 118 11.05 4.54 5.58
C VAL A 118 9.60 4.18 5.86
N LYS A 119 9.02 3.36 4.99
CA LYS A 119 7.63 2.93 5.08
C LYS A 119 7.55 1.42 5.12
N LEU A 120 6.50 0.90 5.76
CA LEU A 120 6.10 -0.50 5.68
C LEU A 120 4.68 -0.60 5.12
N ALA A 121 4.42 -1.59 4.27
CA ALA A 121 3.12 -1.80 3.66
C ALA A 121 2.70 -3.28 3.63
N TYR A 122 1.40 -3.51 3.80
CA TYR A 122 0.74 -4.82 3.75
C TYR A 122 -0.75 -4.67 3.43
N THR A 123 -1.38 -5.78 3.08
CA THR A 123 -2.82 -5.92 2.78
C THR A 123 -3.47 -6.92 3.72
#